data_AF-A0A1Z5KA19-F1
#
_entry.id   AF-A0A1Z5KA19-F1
#
_cell.length_a   1.000
_cell.length_b   1.000
_cell.length_c   1.000
_cell.angle_alpha   90.00
_cell.angle_beta   90.00
_cell.angle_gamma   90.00
#
_symmetry.space_group_name_H-M   'P 1'
#
loop_
_entity.id
_entity.type
_entity.pdbx_description
1 polymer ?
#
loop_
_entity_poly.entity_id
_entity_poly.type
_entity_poly.pdbx_seq_one_letter_code
_entity_poly.pdbx_strand_id
1 'polypeptide(L)'
;MVTYADELDYLKQETLVLLGNDQRKSPTYRIRIDAMHDTTENRHIDVQTPPYSQEESFAGCILFLNQNPRLTEWIAYHYFALPLRTLIIAYDPRTTERATELIERWKNVISIVEWNDDDYLPANWTVGLQPDLKKRTSLATITHRKRQLTFSQKCHERAVEMGVKRTIIIDPDEYLRVNPKVVPATFVNTSEPGHVTKMFQLLEAPNNTMLVEQEGVTYKANCSVYPRVQFTTLGPNTWYRIPKDVEYSKADLVDPFYFNTLRYRYRNARIMKHAKGLVYTMHETPHQITNLHYPLDLKCLKSAYSIDKSPLLVNHYIGSFEDFLHSFRIDARNDALDFAKLRSRWEERSRGYGGTEAFHFHLRNPLVRDEDITSWIPAFFAWQSDDVARMLLRDTGARARNSNV
;
A
#
# COMPACT_ATOMS: atom_id res chain seq x y z
N MET A 1 7.98 23.01 -31.07
CA MET A 1 8.11 21.55 -30.91
C MET A 1 9.53 21.29 -30.49
N VAL A 2 9.74 20.70 -29.31
CA VAL A 2 11.07 20.30 -28.84
C VAL A 2 11.39 18.98 -29.53
N THR A 3 12.58 18.87 -30.14
CA THR A 3 12.98 17.63 -30.82
C THR A 3 13.65 16.67 -29.84
N TYR A 4 13.67 15.37 -30.15
CA TYR A 4 14.33 14.34 -29.33
C TYR A 4 15.83 14.61 -29.11
N ALA A 5 16.47 15.33 -30.04
CA ALA A 5 17.87 15.75 -29.90
C ALA A 5 18.03 16.85 -28.83
N ASP A 6 17.06 17.77 -28.73
CA ASP A 6 17.04 18.82 -27.71
C ASP A 6 16.80 18.24 -26.30
N GLU A 7 16.03 17.14 -26.18
CA GLU A 7 15.85 16.41 -24.91
C GLU A 7 17.15 15.70 -24.47
N LEU A 8 17.92 15.14 -25.41
CA LEU A 8 19.18 14.44 -25.13
C LEU A 8 20.32 15.37 -24.72
N ASP A 9 20.41 16.55 -25.33
CA ASP A 9 21.41 17.56 -24.96
C ASP A 9 21.07 18.25 -23.63
N TYR A 10 19.77 18.42 -23.34
CA TYR A 10 19.29 18.88 -22.04
C TYR A 10 19.61 17.87 -20.92
N LEU A 11 19.37 16.57 -21.16
CA LEU A 11 19.73 15.50 -20.21
C LEU A 11 21.24 15.46 -19.90
N LYS A 12 22.11 15.73 -20.88
CA LYS A 12 23.57 15.78 -20.67
C LYS A 12 23.98 16.99 -19.83
N GLN A 13 23.40 18.16 -20.07
CA GLN A 13 23.68 19.36 -19.27
C GLN A 13 23.11 19.23 -17.85
N GLU A 14 21.96 18.59 -17.67
CA GLU A 14 21.32 18.40 -16.37
C GLU A 14 22.05 17.34 -15.52
N THR A 15 22.60 16.28 -16.14
CA THR A 15 23.46 15.30 -15.45
C THR A 15 24.72 15.97 -14.89
N LEU A 16 25.30 16.94 -15.63
CA LEU A 16 26.44 17.73 -15.17
C LEU A 16 26.08 18.72 -14.04
N VAL A 17 24.86 19.25 -14.02
CA VAL A 17 24.38 20.14 -12.95
C VAL A 17 24.01 19.37 -11.69
N LEU A 18 23.40 18.18 -11.82
CA LEU A 18 23.03 17.34 -10.68
C LEU A 18 24.25 16.70 -10.00
N LEU A 19 25.27 16.31 -10.77
CA LEU A 19 26.56 15.86 -10.21
C LEU A 19 27.42 17.01 -9.67
N GLY A 20 27.11 18.26 -10.04
CA GLY A 20 27.92 19.45 -9.72
C GLY A 20 27.42 20.31 -8.54
N ASN A 21 26.20 20.11 -8.02
CA ASN A 21 25.57 21.03 -7.05
C ASN A 21 25.31 20.47 -5.64
N ASP A 22 25.92 19.33 -5.25
CA ASP A 22 25.78 18.76 -3.89
C ASP A 22 26.56 19.53 -2.79
N GLN A 23 26.94 20.80 -3.02
CA GLN A 23 27.67 21.63 -2.04
C GLN A 23 26.83 22.68 -1.29
N ARG A 24 25.49 22.71 -1.45
CA ARG A 24 24.62 23.61 -0.68
C ARG A 24 23.60 22.90 0.21
N LYS A 25 23.98 21.77 0.82
CA LYS A 25 23.27 21.30 2.02
C LYS A 25 23.79 22.10 3.21
N SER A 26 22.94 22.96 3.77
CA SER A 26 23.26 23.71 4.99
C SER A 26 23.80 22.75 6.06
N PRO A 27 25.01 22.99 6.63
CA PRO A 27 25.61 22.13 7.64
C PRO A 27 24.68 21.83 8.83
N THR A 28 23.74 22.71 9.11
CA THR A 28 22.77 22.60 10.21
C THR A 28 21.77 21.45 10.09
N TYR A 29 21.44 20.96 8.89
CA TYR A 29 20.44 19.90 8.73
C TYR A 29 21.03 18.50 8.99
N ARG A 30 22.24 18.22 8.49
CA ARG A 30 22.96 16.96 8.78
C ARG A 30 23.30 16.84 10.28
N ILE A 31 23.80 17.92 10.88
CA ILE A 31 24.14 17.96 12.31
C ILE A 31 22.91 17.67 13.20
N ARG A 32 21.70 18.11 12.81
CA ARG A 32 20.47 17.80 13.56
C ARG A 32 20.06 16.32 13.50
N ILE A 33 20.26 15.65 12.36
CA ILE A 33 19.88 14.24 12.21
C ILE A 33 20.87 13.32 12.92
N ASP A 34 22.16 13.61 12.80
CA ASP A 34 23.19 12.81 13.48
C ASP A 34 23.11 12.99 15.02
N ALA A 35 22.75 14.20 15.50
CA ALA A 35 22.46 14.44 16.91
C ALA A 35 21.15 13.77 17.42
N MET A 36 20.19 13.49 16.53
CA MET A 36 19.00 12.69 16.86
C MET A 36 19.32 11.18 16.96
N HIS A 37 20.35 10.70 16.26
CA HIS A 37 20.78 9.31 16.34
C HIS A 37 21.54 8.97 17.63
N ASP A 38 22.17 9.97 18.27
CA ASP A 38 23.08 9.76 19.41
C ASP A 38 22.40 9.89 20.79
N THR A 39 21.07 10.07 20.85
CA THR A 39 20.30 10.20 22.11
C THR A 39 19.15 9.23 22.24
N THR A 40 19.13 8.14 21.47
CA THR A 40 18.23 6.99 21.66
C THR A 40 18.59 6.17 22.91
N GLU A 41 18.77 6.84 24.05
CA GLU A 41 18.37 6.24 25.31
C GLU A 41 16.89 5.85 25.19
N ASN A 42 16.56 4.72 25.80
CA ASN A 42 15.35 3.92 25.71
C ASN A 42 14.08 4.69 26.14
N ARG A 43 13.77 5.81 25.47
CA ARG A 43 12.57 6.61 25.72
C ARG A 43 11.39 5.73 25.38
N HIS A 44 10.64 5.36 26.40
CA HIS A 44 9.37 4.68 26.25
C HIS A 44 8.46 5.56 25.37
N ILE A 45 8.18 5.08 24.16
CA ILE A 45 7.34 5.80 23.21
C ILE A 45 5.90 5.40 23.51
N ASP A 46 5.13 6.35 24.02
CA ASP A 46 3.71 6.15 24.27
C ASP A 46 2.92 6.35 22.96
N VAL A 47 2.74 5.25 22.23
CA VAL A 47 1.97 5.26 20.98
C VAL A 47 0.49 5.29 21.33
N GLN A 48 -0.21 6.34 20.91
CA GLN A 48 -1.64 6.44 21.16
C GLN A 48 -2.40 5.35 20.42
N THR A 49 -3.40 4.74 21.06
CA THR A 49 -4.28 3.74 20.47
C THR A 49 -5.61 4.37 20.07
N PRO A 50 -6.11 4.19 18.83
CA PRO A 50 -7.43 4.69 18.47
C PRO A 50 -8.48 3.95 19.32
N PRO A 51 -9.60 4.60 19.67
CA PRO A 51 -10.69 3.93 20.37
C PRO A 51 -11.21 2.79 19.49
N TYR A 52 -11.26 1.57 20.05
CA TYR A 52 -11.78 0.40 19.39
C TYR A 52 -12.31 -0.62 20.40
N SER A 53 -13.33 -1.37 20.01
CA SER A 53 -13.69 -2.63 20.67
C SER A 53 -12.89 -3.79 20.07
N GLN A 54 -12.75 -4.89 20.81
CA GLN A 54 -12.07 -6.08 20.28
C GLN A 54 -12.75 -6.58 19.00
N GLU A 55 -14.07 -6.44 18.92
CA GLU A 55 -14.88 -6.76 17.75
C GLU A 55 -14.60 -5.87 16.55
N GLU A 56 -14.07 -4.67 16.76
CA GLU A 56 -13.69 -3.71 15.72
C GLU A 56 -12.26 -3.90 15.23
N SER A 57 -11.44 -4.69 15.93
CA SER A 57 -10.05 -4.91 15.57
C SER A 57 -9.88 -5.54 14.18
N PHE A 58 -8.79 -5.18 13.53
CA PHE A 58 -8.40 -5.72 12.23
C PHE A 58 -7.06 -6.45 12.30
N ALA A 59 -6.95 -7.48 11.47
CA ALA A 59 -5.71 -8.16 11.16
C ALA A 59 -5.25 -7.82 9.75
N GLY A 60 -3.94 -7.62 9.56
CA GLY A 60 -3.28 -7.50 8.27
C GLY A 60 -2.50 -8.76 7.90
N CYS A 61 -2.64 -9.21 6.65
CA CYS A 61 -1.89 -10.34 6.10
C CYS A 61 -0.96 -9.87 4.98
N ILE A 62 0.35 -9.90 5.22
CA ILE A 62 1.34 -9.44 4.23
C ILE A 62 2.31 -10.56 3.85
N LEU A 63 2.32 -10.95 2.57
CA LEU A 63 3.44 -11.71 2.00
C LEU A 63 4.48 -10.71 1.50
N PHE A 64 5.59 -10.63 2.22
CA PHE A 64 6.54 -9.54 2.15
C PHE A 64 7.76 -9.87 1.29
N LEU A 65 8.16 -8.92 0.44
CA LEU A 65 9.38 -9.01 -0.38
C LEU A 65 10.08 -7.64 -0.44
N ASN A 66 10.99 -7.37 0.50
CA ASN A 66 11.87 -6.20 0.52
C ASN A 66 11.19 -4.83 0.32
N GLN A 67 9.97 -4.67 0.85
CA GLN A 67 9.19 -3.44 0.74
C GLN A 67 9.24 -2.58 2.02
N ASN A 68 10.34 -2.61 2.77
CA ASN A 68 10.50 -1.94 4.08
C ASN A 68 10.04 -0.46 4.04
N PRO A 69 10.45 0.35 3.04
CA PRO A 69 10.04 1.75 3.00
C PRO A 69 8.53 1.96 2.81
N ARG A 70 7.83 1.03 2.14
CA ARG A 70 6.37 1.09 1.95
C ARG A 70 5.62 0.57 3.17
N LEU A 71 6.17 -0.46 3.82
CA LEU A 71 5.56 -1.06 5.00
C LEU A 71 5.41 -0.05 6.15
N THR A 72 6.36 0.88 6.28
CA THR A 72 6.30 1.95 7.29
C THR A 72 5.05 2.80 7.14
N GLU A 73 4.82 3.34 5.95
CA GLU A 73 3.64 4.16 5.64
C GLU A 73 2.36 3.32 5.73
N TRP A 74 2.41 2.07 5.26
CA TRP A 74 1.27 1.16 5.26
C TRP A 74 0.80 0.84 6.69
N ILE A 75 1.71 0.51 7.62
CA ILE A 75 1.36 0.21 9.02
C ILE A 75 0.78 1.47 9.68
N ALA A 76 1.46 2.62 9.52
CA ALA A 76 0.99 3.87 10.14
C ALA A 76 -0.40 4.28 9.65
N TYR A 77 -0.63 4.24 8.33
CA TYR A 77 -1.94 4.55 7.77
C TYR A 77 -3.01 3.56 8.26
N HIS A 78 -2.77 2.26 8.18
CA HIS A 78 -3.79 1.28 8.57
C HIS A 78 -3.97 1.16 10.07
N TYR A 79 -3.01 1.59 10.89
CA TYR A 79 -3.20 1.76 12.34
C TYR A 79 -3.99 3.01 12.69
N PHE A 80 -3.87 4.06 11.88
CA PHE A 80 -4.63 5.30 12.02
C PHE A 80 -6.07 5.16 11.51
N ALA A 81 -6.24 4.66 10.28
CA ALA A 81 -7.52 4.64 9.58
C ALA A 81 -8.47 3.56 10.12
N LEU A 82 -7.91 2.42 10.54
CA LEU A 82 -8.60 1.30 11.17
C LEU A 82 -7.79 0.82 12.39
N PRO A 83 -8.37 0.10 13.38
CA PRO A 83 -7.61 -0.41 14.51
C PRO A 83 -6.88 -1.69 14.08
N LEU A 84 -5.79 -1.54 13.33
CA LEU A 84 -4.87 -2.63 13.03
C LEU A 84 -4.23 -3.07 14.35
N ARG A 85 -4.58 -4.27 14.82
CA ARG A 85 -4.10 -4.84 16.09
C ARG A 85 -3.37 -6.16 15.94
N THR A 86 -3.54 -6.81 14.80
CA THR A 86 -2.78 -8.01 14.47
C THR A 86 -2.13 -7.80 13.11
N LEU A 87 -0.85 -8.12 13.00
CA LEU A 87 -0.14 -8.09 11.73
C LEU A 87 0.65 -9.38 11.59
N ILE A 88 0.30 -10.19 10.59
CA ILE A 88 1.01 -11.43 10.30
C ILE A 88 1.77 -11.19 8.99
N ILE A 89 3.09 -11.34 9.05
CA ILE A 89 4.01 -11.04 7.96
C ILE A 89 4.74 -12.33 7.60
N ALA A 90 4.47 -12.88 6.43
CA ALA A 90 5.29 -13.96 5.87
C ALA A 90 6.39 -13.36 4.99
N TYR A 91 7.63 -13.77 5.22
CA TYR A 91 8.75 -13.31 4.39
C TYR A 91 8.95 -14.23 3.20
N ASP A 92 9.08 -13.65 2.01
CA ASP A 92 9.52 -14.38 0.84
C ASP A 92 10.95 -14.93 1.07
N PRO A 93 11.27 -16.18 0.69
CA PRO A 93 12.63 -16.72 0.77
C PRO A 93 13.69 -15.88 0.05
N ARG A 94 13.28 -15.05 -0.91
CA ARG A 94 14.17 -14.11 -1.63
C ARG A 94 14.31 -12.75 -0.94
N THR A 95 13.60 -12.52 0.15
CA THR A 95 13.77 -11.32 0.98
C THR A 95 15.21 -11.28 1.47
N THR A 96 15.91 -10.19 1.17
CA THR A 96 17.28 -9.97 1.64
C THR A 96 17.33 -9.12 2.90
N GLU A 97 16.23 -8.45 3.24
CA GLU A 97 16.13 -7.53 4.37
C GLU A 97 14.78 -7.76 5.07
N ARG A 98 14.80 -8.28 6.30
CA ARG A 98 13.58 -8.39 7.11
C ARG A 98 13.16 -6.99 7.59
N ALA A 99 11.89 -6.84 7.92
CA ALA A 99 11.35 -5.59 8.47
C ALA A 99 11.39 -5.58 10.01
N THR A 100 12.16 -6.47 10.65
CA THR A 100 12.13 -6.71 12.10
C THR A 100 12.33 -5.43 12.92
N GLU A 101 13.37 -4.63 12.62
CA GLU A 101 13.59 -3.36 13.33
C GLU A 101 12.45 -2.35 13.11
N LEU A 102 11.85 -2.34 11.92
CA LEU A 102 10.73 -1.47 11.58
C LEU A 102 9.48 -1.83 12.40
N ILE A 103 9.16 -3.12 12.51
CA ILE A 103 7.96 -3.60 13.19
C ILE A 103 8.11 -3.61 14.72
N GLU A 104 9.32 -3.67 15.26
CA GLU A 104 9.55 -3.62 16.72
C GLU A 104 8.93 -2.37 17.38
N ARG A 105 8.96 -1.25 16.66
CA ARG A 105 8.35 0.02 17.11
C ARG A 105 6.85 -0.05 17.36
N TRP A 106 6.19 -1.08 16.84
CA TRP A 106 4.74 -1.26 16.90
C TRP A 106 4.32 -2.39 17.83
N LYS A 107 5.26 -3.21 18.34
CA LYS A 107 4.91 -4.45 19.08
C LYS A 107 4.20 -4.21 20.41
N ASN A 108 4.28 -3.01 20.97
CA ASN A 108 3.53 -2.62 22.16
C ASN A 108 2.04 -2.33 21.88
N VAL A 109 1.67 -2.03 20.63
CA VAL A 109 0.30 -1.64 20.24
C VAL A 109 -0.32 -2.52 19.14
N ILE A 110 0.49 -3.36 18.49
CA ILE A 110 0.08 -4.34 17.49
C ILE A 110 0.70 -5.69 17.86
N SER A 111 -0.09 -6.75 17.89
CA SER A 111 0.41 -8.12 17.95
C SER A 111 0.99 -8.53 16.60
N ILE A 112 2.31 -8.59 16.48
CA ILE A 112 2.99 -8.88 15.22
C ILE A 112 3.58 -10.29 15.23
N VAL A 113 3.24 -11.09 14.20
CA VAL A 113 3.73 -12.46 14.02
C VAL A 113 4.52 -12.52 12.71
N GLU A 114 5.76 -12.96 12.79
CA GLU A 114 6.62 -13.17 11.62
C GLU A 114 6.61 -14.65 11.23
N TRP A 115 6.37 -14.94 9.96
CA TRP A 115 6.33 -16.28 9.38
C TRP A 115 7.40 -16.44 8.28
N ASN A 116 7.83 -17.67 8.10
CA ASN A 116 8.53 -18.19 6.94
C ASN A 116 7.62 -19.20 6.21
N ASP A 117 8.08 -19.74 5.08
CA ASP A 117 7.31 -20.67 4.26
C ASP A 117 6.81 -21.90 5.06
N ASP A 118 7.62 -22.44 5.97
CA ASP A 118 7.29 -23.64 6.76
C ASP A 118 6.14 -23.42 7.77
N ASP A 119 5.83 -22.17 8.12
CA ASP A 119 4.75 -21.85 9.06
C ASP A 119 3.35 -22.00 8.42
N TYR A 120 3.26 -21.95 7.09
CA TYR A 120 1.96 -21.93 6.40
C TYR A 120 1.88 -22.84 5.17
N LEU A 121 3.00 -23.37 4.68
CA LEU A 121 3.01 -24.32 3.57
C LEU A 121 3.21 -25.75 4.09
N PRO A 122 2.45 -26.74 3.58
CA PRO A 122 2.71 -28.12 3.94
C PRO A 122 4.08 -28.58 3.39
N ALA A 123 4.66 -29.60 4.02
CA ALA A 123 5.81 -30.28 3.45
C ALA A 123 5.49 -30.72 2.00
N ASN A 124 6.46 -30.59 1.10
CA ASN A 124 6.33 -30.97 -0.32
C ASN A 124 5.23 -30.19 -1.09
N TRP A 125 4.84 -28.99 -0.66
CA TRP A 125 3.81 -28.17 -1.34
C TRP A 125 4.11 -27.84 -2.80
N THR A 126 5.37 -27.98 -3.24
CA THR A 126 5.82 -27.78 -4.62
C THR A 126 5.58 -28.99 -5.52
N VAL A 127 5.29 -30.17 -4.96
CA VAL A 127 5.06 -31.39 -5.74
C VAL A 127 3.85 -31.21 -6.64
N GLY A 128 4.05 -31.47 -7.93
CA GLY A 128 3.00 -31.32 -8.95
C GLY A 128 2.83 -29.90 -9.50
N LEU A 129 3.59 -28.90 -9.01
CA LEU A 129 3.63 -27.59 -9.67
C LEU A 129 4.37 -27.73 -11.00
N GLN A 130 3.66 -27.44 -12.09
CA GLN A 130 4.19 -27.47 -13.44
C GLN A 130 3.89 -26.14 -14.13
N PRO A 131 4.78 -25.63 -15.01
CA PRO A 131 4.51 -24.43 -15.79
C PRO A 131 3.29 -24.63 -16.68
N ASP A 132 2.41 -23.63 -16.76
CA ASP A 132 1.29 -23.63 -17.70
C ASP A 132 1.79 -23.11 -19.06
N LEU A 133 2.21 -24.06 -19.91
CA LEU A 133 2.73 -23.77 -21.25
C LEU A 133 1.68 -23.09 -22.14
N LYS A 134 0.38 -23.39 -21.95
CA LYS A 134 -0.71 -22.80 -22.73
C LYS A 134 -0.92 -21.33 -22.37
N LYS A 135 -0.83 -21.00 -21.07
CA LYS A 135 -0.95 -19.62 -20.58
C LYS A 135 0.39 -18.88 -20.50
N ARG A 136 1.48 -19.47 -21.01
CA ARG A 136 2.85 -18.94 -20.92
C ARG A 136 3.21 -18.46 -19.51
N THR A 137 2.71 -19.15 -18.49
CA THR A 137 2.92 -18.76 -17.09
C THR A 137 4.12 -19.52 -16.56
N SER A 138 5.15 -18.80 -16.11
CA SER A 138 6.36 -19.41 -15.55
C SER A 138 6.07 -20.17 -14.26
N LEU A 139 6.89 -21.19 -13.95
CA LEU A 139 6.81 -21.94 -12.69
C LEU A 139 6.89 -20.98 -11.49
N ALA A 140 7.83 -20.02 -11.51
CA ALA A 140 7.95 -18.98 -10.50
C ALA A 140 6.65 -18.21 -10.23
N THR A 141 5.89 -17.88 -11.28
CA THR A 141 4.60 -17.19 -11.13
C THR A 141 3.54 -18.09 -10.48
N ILE A 142 3.50 -19.38 -10.84
CA ILE A 142 2.57 -20.35 -10.25
C ILE A 142 2.91 -20.59 -8.78
N THR A 143 4.20 -20.80 -8.48
CA THR A 143 4.77 -20.93 -7.14
C THR A 143 4.38 -19.75 -6.27
N HIS A 144 4.60 -18.51 -6.75
CA HIS A 144 4.22 -17.30 -6.03
C HIS A 144 2.70 -17.21 -5.77
N ARG A 145 1.86 -17.50 -6.77
CA ARG A 145 0.39 -17.48 -6.62
C ARG A 145 -0.09 -18.51 -5.59
N LYS A 146 0.49 -19.72 -5.60
CA LYS A 146 0.17 -20.78 -4.62
C LYS A 146 0.59 -20.36 -3.21
N ARG A 147 1.77 -19.75 -3.06
CA ARG A 147 2.26 -19.21 -1.78
C ARG A 147 1.34 -18.12 -1.24
N GLN A 148 1.03 -17.10 -2.05
CA GLN A 148 0.13 -16.02 -1.64
C GLN A 148 -1.24 -16.56 -1.19
N LEU A 149 -1.84 -17.47 -1.98
CA LEU A 149 -3.15 -18.02 -1.65
C LEU A 149 -3.15 -18.80 -0.33
N THR A 150 -2.14 -19.68 -0.16
CA THR A 150 -2.02 -20.51 1.04
C THR A 150 -1.71 -19.66 2.27
N PHE A 151 -0.81 -18.68 2.13
CA PHE A 151 -0.51 -17.71 3.17
C PHE A 151 -1.77 -16.94 3.59
N SER A 152 -2.53 -16.37 2.65
CA SER A 152 -3.74 -15.61 2.98
C SER A 152 -4.76 -16.45 3.73
N GLN A 153 -4.93 -17.72 3.36
CA GLN A 153 -5.80 -18.66 4.09
C GLN A 153 -5.31 -18.85 5.53
N LYS A 154 -4.05 -19.26 5.70
CA LYS A 154 -3.47 -19.55 7.02
C LYS A 154 -3.39 -18.32 7.92
N CYS A 155 -3.05 -17.18 7.33
CA CYS A 155 -3.02 -15.91 8.04
C CYS A 155 -4.42 -15.54 8.57
N HIS A 156 -5.47 -15.71 7.76
CA HIS A 156 -6.84 -15.47 8.22
C HIS A 156 -7.22 -16.43 9.34
N GLU A 157 -6.97 -17.74 9.19
CA GLU A 157 -7.20 -18.74 10.26
C GLU A 157 -6.50 -18.32 11.55
N ARG A 158 -5.23 -17.91 11.48
CA ARG A 158 -4.47 -17.46 12.63
C ARG A 158 -5.02 -16.18 13.26
N ALA A 159 -5.45 -15.21 12.45
CA ALA A 159 -6.09 -14.00 12.96
C ALA A 159 -7.36 -14.33 13.77
N VAL A 160 -8.13 -15.32 13.32
CA VAL A 160 -9.33 -15.80 14.01
C VAL A 160 -8.99 -16.48 15.33
N GLU A 161 -7.95 -17.33 15.35
CA GLU A 161 -7.43 -17.92 16.60
C GLU A 161 -6.98 -16.84 17.61
N MET A 162 -6.50 -15.70 17.10
CA MET A 162 -6.12 -14.53 17.90
C MET A 162 -7.31 -13.65 18.29
N GLY A 163 -8.54 -14.07 18.00
CA GLY A 163 -9.76 -13.35 18.37
C GLY A 163 -10.06 -12.11 17.51
N VAL A 164 -9.51 -12.04 16.29
CA VAL A 164 -9.76 -10.93 15.35
C VAL A 164 -10.78 -11.34 14.31
N LYS A 165 -11.82 -10.52 14.13
CA LYS A 165 -12.97 -10.84 13.26
C LYS A 165 -12.81 -10.39 11.81
N ARG A 166 -11.94 -9.40 11.54
CA ARG A 166 -11.77 -8.80 10.21
C ARG A 166 -10.31 -8.90 9.76
N THR A 167 -10.09 -9.37 8.55
CA THR A 167 -8.75 -9.51 7.96
C THR A 167 -8.68 -8.78 6.63
N ILE A 168 -7.78 -7.79 6.52
CA ILE A 168 -7.43 -7.15 5.23
C ILE A 168 -6.40 -8.00 4.49
N ILE A 169 -6.70 -8.31 3.23
CA ILE A 169 -5.82 -9.06 2.32
C ILE A 169 -5.42 -8.12 1.17
N ILE A 170 -4.56 -7.17 1.51
CA ILE A 170 -4.05 -6.14 0.59
C ILE A 170 -2.53 -6.10 0.66
N ASP A 171 -1.90 -5.65 -0.43
CA ASP A 171 -0.44 -5.60 -0.53
C ASP A 171 0.12 -4.34 0.17
N PRO A 172 1.41 -4.27 0.53
CA PRO A 172 2.03 -3.09 1.15
C PRO A 172 2.00 -1.81 0.30
N ASP A 173 1.65 -1.94 -0.98
CA ASP A 173 1.47 -0.83 -1.92
C ASP A 173 -0.01 -0.47 -2.13
N GLU A 174 -0.90 -1.00 -1.29
CA GLU A 174 -2.35 -0.83 -1.34
C GLU A 174 -2.91 -0.26 -0.02
N TYR A 175 -3.85 0.69 -0.12
CA TYR A 175 -4.41 1.41 1.03
C TYR A 175 -5.94 1.40 0.99
N LEU A 176 -6.58 0.81 2.00
CA LEU A 176 -8.05 0.79 2.13
C LEU A 176 -8.53 2.11 2.74
N ARG A 177 -9.34 2.87 2.01
CA ARG A 177 -9.83 4.18 2.44
C ARG A 177 -11.33 4.35 2.24
N VAL A 178 -11.89 5.35 2.93
CA VAL A 178 -13.21 5.90 2.64
C VAL A 178 -13.19 6.71 1.34
N ASN A 179 -14.28 6.62 0.58
CA ASN A 179 -14.50 7.38 -0.63
C ASN A 179 -15.37 8.61 -0.33
N PRO A 180 -14.78 9.81 -0.18
CA PRO A 180 -15.55 11.00 0.22
C PRO A 180 -16.51 11.49 -0.88
N LYS A 181 -16.38 10.99 -2.11
CA LYS A 181 -17.34 11.26 -3.20
C LYS A 181 -18.67 10.53 -2.99
N VAL A 182 -18.66 9.45 -2.21
CA VAL A 182 -19.83 8.62 -1.89
C VAL A 182 -20.26 8.84 -0.44
N VAL A 183 -19.30 9.05 0.46
CA VAL A 183 -19.52 9.18 1.89
C VAL A 183 -19.18 10.61 2.33
N PRO A 184 -20.18 11.47 2.58
CA PRO A 184 -19.93 12.84 3.02
C PRO A 184 -19.14 12.89 4.33
N ALA A 185 -18.32 13.93 4.50
CA ALA A 185 -17.51 14.15 5.70
C ALA A 185 -18.35 14.30 6.98
N THR A 186 -19.62 14.68 6.86
CA THR A 186 -20.58 14.74 7.99
C THR A 186 -20.86 13.37 8.60
N PHE A 187 -20.67 12.28 7.84
CA PHE A 187 -20.78 10.92 8.36
C PHE A 187 -19.42 10.41 8.84
N VAL A 188 -18.40 10.53 7.98
CA VAL A 188 -17.06 10.02 8.25
C VAL A 188 -16.02 11.05 7.84
N ASN A 189 -15.35 11.63 8.83
CA ASN A 189 -14.23 12.53 8.63
C ASN A 189 -12.94 11.70 8.47
N THR A 190 -12.31 11.74 7.30
CA THR A 190 -11.10 10.94 7.01
C THR A 190 -9.85 11.44 7.74
N SER A 191 -9.93 12.59 8.39
CA SER A 191 -8.90 13.13 9.26
C SER A 191 -9.05 12.68 10.72
N GLU A 192 -10.02 11.81 11.03
CA GLU A 192 -10.16 11.22 12.37
C GLU A 192 -9.50 9.83 12.44
N PRO A 193 -8.85 9.48 13.57
CA PRO A 193 -8.41 8.12 13.81
C PRO A 193 -9.63 7.17 13.86
N GLY A 194 -9.52 6.01 13.22
CA GLY A 194 -10.57 5.00 13.14
C GLY A 194 -11.65 5.28 12.09
N HIS A 195 -11.47 6.25 11.18
CA HIS A 195 -12.50 6.62 10.20
C HIS A 195 -12.97 5.47 9.29
N VAL A 196 -12.10 4.54 8.88
CA VAL A 196 -12.51 3.34 8.13
C VAL A 196 -13.36 2.42 9.00
N THR A 197 -13.08 2.34 10.31
CA THR A 197 -13.88 1.54 11.25
C THR A 197 -15.24 2.14 11.51
N LYS A 198 -15.30 3.47 11.67
CA LYS A 198 -16.56 4.21 11.71
C LYS A 198 -17.40 3.94 10.46
N MET A 199 -16.77 3.86 9.29
CA MET A 199 -17.47 3.47 8.06
C MET A 199 -18.04 2.04 8.15
N PHE A 200 -17.26 1.06 8.60
CA PHE A 200 -17.75 -0.31 8.79
C PHE A 200 -18.91 -0.39 9.78
N GLN A 201 -18.83 0.31 10.92
CA GLN A 201 -19.93 0.38 11.89
C GLN A 201 -21.22 0.92 11.25
N LEU A 202 -21.12 1.97 10.43
CA LEU A 202 -22.26 2.52 9.70
C LEU A 202 -22.80 1.51 8.67
N LEU A 203 -21.92 0.82 7.94
CA LEU A 203 -22.29 -0.17 6.92
C LEU A 203 -23.00 -1.39 7.53
N GLU A 204 -22.54 -1.84 8.69
CA GLU A 204 -23.00 -3.04 9.38
C GLU A 204 -24.22 -2.77 10.29
N ALA A 205 -24.56 -1.50 10.53
CA ALA A 205 -25.70 -1.12 11.38
C ALA A 205 -27.01 -1.80 10.91
N PRO A 206 -27.86 -2.30 11.84
CA PRO A 206 -29.13 -2.96 11.49
C PRO A 206 -30.06 -2.07 10.65
N ASN A 207 -30.02 -0.76 10.88
CA ASN A 207 -30.86 0.26 10.25
C ASN A 207 -30.08 1.15 9.26
N ASN A 208 -28.96 0.66 8.70
CA ASN A 208 -28.19 1.43 7.74
C ASN A 208 -29.05 1.81 6.52
N THR A 209 -29.32 3.11 6.36
CA THR A 209 -30.02 3.69 5.21
C THR A 209 -29.08 4.47 4.30
N MET A 210 -27.81 4.65 4.67
CA MET A 210 -26.86 5.51 3.95
C MET A 210 -26.56 4.98 2.55
N LEU A 211 -26.48 3.66 2.41
CA LEU A 211 -26.24 2.99 1.14
C LEU A 211 -27.24 1.86 1.03
N VAL A 212 -28.27 2.08 0.22
CA VAL A 212 -29.19 1.01 -0.18
C VAL A 212 -28.32 -0.15 -0.69
N GLU A 213 -28.48 -1.34 -0.09
CA GLU A 213 -27.80 -2.54 -0.56
C GLU A 213 -28.09 -2.67 -2.06
N GLN A 214 -27.04 -2.47 -2.87
CA GLN A 214 -27.15 -2.66 -4.30
C GLN A 214 -27.18 -4.16 -4.58
N GLU A 215 -27.81 -4.58 -5.67
CA GLU A 215 -27.81 -5.99 -6.06
C GLU A 215 -26.36 -6.53 -6.14
N GLY A 216 -26.07 -7.57 -5.34
CA GLY A 216 -24.73 -8.16 -5.24
C GLY A 216 -23.77 -7.49 -4.25
N VAL A 217 -24.22 -6.48 -3.48
CA VAL A 217 -23.43 -5.81 -2.46
C VAL A 217 -23.95 -6.21 -1.08
N THR A 218 -23.12 -6.89 -0.29
CA THR A 218 -23.46 -7.26 1.09
C THR A 218 -22.35 -6.81 2.03
N TYR A 219 -22.68 -5.89 2.93
CA TYR A 219 -21.77 -5.43 4.00
C TYR A 219 -21.79 -6.37 5.22
N LYS A 220 -22.72 -7.33 5.23
CA LYS A 220 -22.94 -8.32 6.29
C LYS A 220 -22.60 -9.74 5.85
N ALA A 221 -21.67 -9.86 4.90
CA ALA A 221 -21.19 -11.14 4.39
C ALA A 221 -19.87 -11.56 5.03
N ASN A 222 -19.49 -12.82 4.82
CA ASN A 222 -18.18 -13.35 5.25
C ASN A 222 -17.01 -12.73 4.48
N CYS A 223 -17.26 -11.91 3.46
CA CYS A 223 -16.24 -11.11 2.78
C CYS A 223 -16.86 -9.95 2.02
N SER A 224 -16.05 -8.93 1.76
CA SER A 224 -16.39 -7.79 0.90
C SER A 224 -15.21 -7.50 -0.02
N VAL A 225 -15.47 -7.11 -1.26
CA VAL A 225 -14.42 -6.70 -2.21
C VAL A 225 -14.63 -5.26 -2.64
N TYR A 226 -13.53 -4.50 -2.69
CA TYR A 226 -13.56 -3.08 -3.00
C TYR A 226 -12.82 -2.78 -4.30
N PRO A 227 -13.31 -1.83 -5.11
CA PRO A 227 -12.63 -1.41 -6.32
C PRO A 227 -11.22 -0.94 -6.01
N ARG A 228 -10.28 -1.43 -6.82
CA ARG A 228 -8.90 -1.00 -6.76
C ARG A 228 -8.67 0.09 -7.81
N VAL A 229 -8.12 1.22 -7.38
CA VAL A 229 -7.79 2.36 -8.25
C VAL A 229 -6.29 2.59 -8.23
N GLN A 230 -5.71 2.74 -9.41
CA GLN A 230 -4.27 2.86 -9.53
C GLN A 230 -3.83 4.32 -9.53
N PHE A 231 -2.88 4.65 -8.66
CA PHE A 231 -2.24 5.94 -8.59
C PHE A 231 -0.91 5.95 -9.36
N THR A 232 -0.62 7.10 -9.95
CA THR A 232 0.51 7.29 -10.86
C THR A 232 1.03 8.73 -10.83
N THR A 233 2.10 8.97 -11.58
CA THR A 233 2.69 10.29 -11.80
C THR A 233 2.06 10.97 -13.02
N LEU A 234 2.13 12.31 -13.07
CA LEU A 234 1.70 13.08 -14.24
C LEU A 234 2.56 12.86 -15.50
N GLY A 235 3.72 12.24 -15.38
CA GLY A 235 4.61 12.00 -16.51
C GLY A 235 5.87 11.23 -16.17
N PRO A 236 6.58 10.73 -17.20
CA PRO A 236 7.77 9.89 -17.04
C PRO A 236 9.01 10.62 -16.55
N ASN A 237 9.16 11.94 -16.73
CA ASN A 237 10.42 12.65 -16.43
C ASN A 237 10.31 14.14 -16.05
N THR A 238 9.14 14.78 -16.11
CA THR A 238 9.06 16.23 -15.92
C THR A 238 8.76 16.59 -14.47
N TRP A 239 9.82 17.00 -13.76
CA TRP A 239 9.75 17.88 -12.59
C TRP A 239 8.67 17.50 -11.58
N TYR A 240 9.03 16.62 -10.64
CA TYR A 240 8.38 16.57 -9.34
C TYR A 240 8.55 17.92 -8.64
N ARG A 241 7.80 18.93 -9.07
CA ARG A 241 7.46 20.03 -8.17
C ARG A 241 6.49 19.39 -7.20
N ILE A 242 7.02 18.97 -6.04
CA ILE A 242 6.20 18.78 -4.84
C ILE A 242 5.27 19.99 -4.85
N PRO A 243 3.95 19.77 -5.01
CA PRO A 243 3.06 20.90 -5.21
C PRO A 243 3.24 21.85 -4.02
N LYS A 244 3.68 23.09 -4.30
CA LYS A 244 3.95 24.09 -3.26
C LYS A 244 2.69 24.50 -2.49
N ASP A 245 1.53 24.08 -3.00
CA ASP A 245 0.21 24.23 -2.38
C ASP A 245 -0.02 23.27 -1.21
N VAL A 246 0.88 22.30 -1.00
CA VAL A 246 0.77 21.35 0.10
C VAL A 246 1.22 22.01 1.39
N GLU A 247 0.24 22.33 2.23
CA GLU A 247 0.40 22.90 3.57
C GLU A 247 1.38 22.09 4.46
N TYR A 248 1.60 20.81 4.16
CA TYR A 248 2.57 19.94 4.85
C TYR A 248 4.02 20.42 4.75
N SER A 249 4.39 21.09 3.64
CA SER A 249 5.72 21.69 3.49
C SER A 249 5.88 22.96 4.34
N LYS A 250 4.79 23.59 4.80
CA LYS A 250 4.86 24.80 5.64
C LYS A 250 5.06 24.48 7.11
N ALA A 251 4.69 23.27 7.55
CA ALA A 251 4.83 22.83 8.92
C ALA A 251 6.10 21.99 9.16
N ASP A 252 6.92 21.73 8.12
CA ASP A 252 8.13 20.88 8.19
C ASP A 252 7.91 19.53 8.91
N LEU A 253 6.68 19.00 8.85
CA LEU A 253 6.32 17.74 9.51
C LEU A 253 6.99 16.56 8.79
N VAL A 254 6.84 16.52 7.47
CA VAL A 254 7.40 15.48 6.59
C VAL A 254 7.77 16.07 5.24
N ASP A 255 8.67 15.40 4.53
CA ASP A 255 8.89 15.64 3.10
C ASP A 255 7.90 14.77 2.30
N PRO A 256 6.94 15.37 1.57
CA PRO A 256 5.93 14.66 0.80
C PRO A 256 6.49 13.69 -0.25
N PHE A 257 7.74 13.88 -0.67
CA PHE A 257 8.40 13.02 -1.65
C PHE A 257 8.57 11.57 -1.17
N TYR A 258 8.61 11.34 0.15
CA TYR A 258 8.81 10.01 0.71
C TYR A 258 7.51 9.20 0.90
N PHE A 259 6.36 9.84 0.82
CA PHE A 259 5.07 9.23 1.12
C PHE A 259 4.32 8.95 -0.17
N ASN A 260 3.96 7.70 -0.44
CA ASN A 260 3.19 7.35 -1.64
C ASN A 260 1.84 8.08 -1.64
N THR A 261 1.20 8.17 -0.49
CA THR A 261 -0.11 8.80 -0.32
C THR A 261 -0.08 10.31 -0.57
N LEU A 262 1.08 10.98 -0.43
CA LEU A 262 1.25 12.41 -0.77
C LEU A 262 1.85 12.63 -2.15
N ARG A 263 2.80 11.77 -2.55
CA ARG A 263 3.58 11.89 -3.77
C ARG A 263 2.73 11.63 -5.02
N TYR A 264 1.85 10.64 -4.98
CA TYR A 264 1.03 10.24 -6.13
C TYR A 264 -0.40 10.70 -5.94
N ARG A 265 -0.74 11.87 -6.50
CA ARG A 265 -2.07 12.54 -6.37
C ARG A 265 -2.98 12.34 -7.57
N TYR A 266 -2.56 11.53 -8.54
CA TYR A 266 -3.30 11.30 -9.77
C TYR A 266 -3.58 9.82 -9.90
N ARG A 267 -4.85 9.49 -10.12
CA ARG A 267 -5.26 8.11 -10.41
C ARG A 267 -5.78 7.96 -11.81
N ASN A 268 -5.73 6.73 -12.30
CA ASN A 268 -6.45 6.36 -13.50
C ASN A 268 -7.97 6.53 -13.28
N ALA A 269 -8.67 7.01 -14.31
CA ALA A 269 -10.13 7.09 -14.28
C ALA A 269 -10.79 5.70 -14.24
N ARG A 270 -10.10 4.66 -14.75
CA ARG A 270 -10.60 3.28 -14.80
C ARG A 270 -10.28 2.51 -13.52
N ILE A 271 -11.23 1.66 -13.15
CA ILE A 271 -11.06 0.65 -12.10
C ILE A 271 -10.12 -0.43 -12.61
N MET A 272 -9.23 -0.93 -11.75
CA MET A 272 -8.44 -2.10 -12.09
C MET A 272 -9.33 -3.34 -12.13
N LYS A 273 -9.07 -4.25 -13.06
CA LYS A 273 -9.83 -5.51 -13.21
C LYS A 273 -9.94 -6.33 -11.90
N HIS A 274 -8.98 -6.13 -11.01
CA HIS A 274 -8.80 -6.92 -9.81
C HIS A 274 -9.13 -6.06 -8.57
N ALA A 275 -10.30 -6.31 -7.99
CA ALA A 275 -10.67 -5.80 -6.67
C ALA A 275 -9.77 -6.42 -5.58
N LYS A 276 -9.88 -5.87 -4.38
CA LYS A 276 -9.18 -6.37 -3.19
C LYS A 276 -10.15 -6.55 -2.04
N GLY A 277 -9.95 -7.60 -1.26
CA GLY A 277 -10.93 -8.12 -0.35
C GLY A 277 -10.61 -7.93 1.13
N LEU A 278 -11.69 -7.80 1.91
CA LEU A 278 -11.72 -8.08 3.34
C LEU A 278 -12.41 -9.43 3.56
N VAL A 279 -11.91 -10.22 4.50
CA VAL A 279 -12.57 -11.43 4.98
C VAL A 279 -13.06 -11.19 6.40
N TYR A 280 -14.29 -11.60 6.68
CA TYR A 280 -14.94 -11.52 7.99
C TYR A 280 -15.23 -12.92 8.52
N THR A 281 -15.27 -13.05 9.85
CA THR A 281 -15.82 -14.23 10.53
C THR A 281 -17.16 -13.95 11.18
N MET A 282 -18.05 -13.22 10.50
CA MET A 282 -19.37 -12.92 11.06
C MET A 282 -20.22 -14.18 11.23
N HIS A 283 -20.20 -15.09 10.25
CA HIS A 283 -21.08 -16.27 10.26
C HIS A 283 -20.31 -17.58 10.35
N GLU A 284 -19.23 -17.73 9.58
CA GLU A 284 -18.37 -18.92 9.58
C GLU A 284 -16.94 -18.53 9.21
N THR A 285 -15.94 -19.20 9.79
CA THR A 285 -14.57 -19.10 9.32
C THR A 285 -14.48 -19.77 7.95
N PRO A 286 -14.20 -19.04 6.86
CA PRO A 286 -14.14 -19.65 5.55
C PRO A 286 -13.01 -20.69 5.49
N HIS A 287 -13.40 -21.94 5.19
CA HIS A 287 -12.46 -23.05 5.07
C HIS A 287 -11.51 -22.94 3.86
N GLN A 288 -11.79 -22.04 2.91
CA GLN A 288 -10.95 -21.89 1.73
C GLN A 288 -11.06 -20.52 1.06
N ILE A 289 -9.93 -19.82 1.02
CA ILE A 289 -9.67 -18.69 0.15
C ILE A 289 -9.28 -19.26 -1.21
N THR A 290 -10.07 -18.97 -2.24
CA THR A 290 -9.90 -19.51 -3.59
C THR A 290 -9.20 -18.51 -4.52
N ASN A 291 -9.27 -17.22 -4.22
CA ASN A 291 -8.69 -16.16 -5.02
C ASN A 291 -8.36 -14.92 -4.16
N LEU A 292 -7.15 -14.36 -4.27
CA LEU A 292 -6.75 -13.17 -3.49
C LEU A 292 -7.59 -11.92 -3.78
N HIS A 293 -8.16 -11.83 -4.98
CA HIS A 293 -9.02 -10.72 -5.40
C HIS A 293 -10.48 -10.93 -5.04
N TYR A 294 -10.87 -12.19 -4.85
CA TYR A 294 -12.22 -12.61 -4.49
C TYR A 294 -12.10 -13.77 -3.50
N PRO A 295 -11.79 -13.50 -2.21
CA PRO A 295 -11.37 -14.52 -1.27
C PRO A 295 -12.28 -15.75 -1.26
N LEU A 296 -13.60 -15.55 -1.26
CA LEU A 296 -14.61 -16.61 -1.25
C LEU A 296 -15.37 -16.74 -2.58
N ASP A 297 -14.74 -16.36 -3.70
CA ASP A 297 -15.29 -16.39 -5.06
C ASP A 297 -16.68 -15.72 -5.15
N LEU A 298 -17.71 -16.44 -5.64
CA LEU A 298 -19.08 -15.95 -5.77
C LEU A 298 -19.74 -15.67 -4.42
N LYS A 299 -19.22 -16.19 -3.29
CA LYS A 299 -19.76 -15.87 -1.96
C LYS A 299 -19.40 -14.45 -1.54
N CYS A 300 -18.31 -13.89 -2.06
CA CYS A 300 -18.03 -12.46 -1.95
C CYS A 300 -18.78 -11.65 -3.00
N LEU A 301 -19.87 -12.22 -3.58
CA LEU A 301 -20.69 -11.76 -4.70
C LEU A 301 -20.10 -10.52 -5.34
N LYS A 302 -19.43 -10.66 -6.51
CA LYS A 302 -18.70 -9.60 -7.21
C LYS A 302 -19.37 -8.24 -6.98
N SER A 303 -18.93 -7.53 -5.96
CA SER A 303 -19.37 -6.17 -5.72
C SER A 303 -18.59 -5.35 -6.73
N ALA A 304 -19.08 -5.39 -7.97
CA ALA A 304 -18.58 -4.59 -9.07
C ALA A 304 -19.06 -3.15 -8.85
N TYR A 305 -18.71 -2.58 -7.69
CA TYR A 305 -18.96 -1.17 -7.48
C TYR A 305 -18.21 -0.42 -8.56
N SER A 306 -18.93 0.49 -9.20
CA SER A 306 -18.25 1.58 -9.87
C SER A 306 -17.62 2.50 -8.81
N ILE A 307 -16.59 3.26 -9.19
CA ILE A 307 -15.86 4.14 -8.25
C ILE A 307 -16.82 5.12 -7.56
N ASP A 308 -17.81 5.61 -8.29
CA ASP A 308 -18.85 6.56 -7.85
C ASP A 308 -19.92 5.95 -6.95
N LYS A 309 -19.89 4.64 -6.71
CA LYS A 309 -20.86 3.94 -5.85
C LYS A 309 -20.23 3.22 -4.67
N SER A 310 -18.92 3.00 -4.70
CA SER A 310 -18.23 2.28 -3.62
C SER A 310 -17.95 3.21 -2.44
N PRO A 311 -18.40 2.90 -1.21
CA PRO A 311 -18.07 3.70 -0.03
C PRO A 311 -16.61 3.59 0.39
N LEU A 312 -15.96 2.48 0.03
CA LEU A 312 -14.56 2.20 0.30
C LEU A 312 -13.83 1.95 -1.01
N LEU A 313 -12.55 2.33 -1.09
CA LEU A 313 -11.68 2.10 -2.23
C LEU A 313 -10.35 1.56 -1.75
N VAL A 314 -9.69 0.79 -2.62
CA VAL A 314 -8.29 0.41 -2.41
C VAL A 314 -7.41 1.21 -3.37
N ASN A 315 -6.62 2.13 -2.84
CA ASN A 315 -5.64 2.88 -3.61
C ASN A 315 -4.41 2.01 -3.83
N HIS A 316 -3.99 1.81 -5.07
CA HIS A 316 -2.79 1.03 -5.43
C HIS A 316 -1.69 1.94 -5.97
N TYR A 317 -0.55 2.00 -5.29
CA TYR A 317 0.58 2.85 -5.61
C TYR A 317 1.73 2.04 -6.21
N ILE A 318 1.99 2.21 -7.50
CA ILE A 318 3.14 1.52 -8.14
C ILE A 318 4.48 2.01 -7.57
N GLY A 319 4.53 3.24 -7.04
CA GLY A 319 5.72 3.86 -6.47
C GLY A 319 6.74 4.26 -7.54
N SER A 320 7.94 4.64 -7.09
CA SER A 320 8.99 5.08 -8.01
C SER A 320 9.58 3.90 -8.78
N PHE A 321 10.34 4.19 -9.83
CA PHE A 321 11.00 3.12 -10.55
C PHE A 321 12.04 2.42 -9.66
N GLU A 322 12.66 3.12 -8.73
CA GLU A 322 13.66 2.60 -7.80
C GLU A 322 13.03 1.65 -6.77
N ASP A 323 11.89 2.02 -6.19
CA ASP A 323 11.13 1.12 -5.31
C ASP A 323 10.67 -0.14 -6.05
N PHE A 324 10.20 0.06 -7.28
CA PHE A 324 9.84 -1.04 -8.17
C PHE A 324 11.06 -1.91 -8.44
N LEU A 325 12.16 -1.34 -8.90
CA LEU A 325 13.40 -2.06 -9.22
C LEU A 325 13.92 -2.85 -8.03
N HIS A 326 13.91 -2.27 -6.82
CA HIS A 326 14.37 -2.95 -5.62
C HIS A 326 13.54 -4.19 -5.31
N SER A 327 12.21 -4.08 -5.35
CA SER A 327 11.33 -5.21 -5.04
C SER A 327 11.28 -6.22 -6.20
N PHE A 328 11.40 -5.74 -7.44
CA PHE A 328 11.19 -6.52 -8.66
C PHE A 328 12.43 -7.23 -9.17
N ARG A 329 13.65 -6.74 -8.88
CA ARG A 329 14.90 -7.43 -9.25
C ARG A 329 15.02 -8.82 -8.62
N ILE A 330 14.46 -8.97 -7.44
CA ILE A 330 14.48 -10.24 -6.68
C ILE A 330 13.14 -10.97 -6.74
N ASP A 331 12.19 -10.49 -7.54
CA ASP A 331 10.93 -11.17 -7.73
C ASP A 331 11.10 -12.22 -8.83
N ALA A 332 10.88 -13.48 -8.48
CA ALA A 332 11.04 -14.63 -9.37
C ALA A 332 10.21 -14.57 -10.65
N ARG A 333 9.17 -13.73 -10.67
CA ARG A 333 8.36 -13.47 -11.86
C ARG A 333 9.14 -12.69 -12.93
N ASN A 334 10.33 -12.17 -12.62
CA ASN A 334 11.10 -11.26 -13.46
C ASN A 334 12.53 -11.74 -13.77
N ASP A 335 12.93 -12.96 -13.37
CA ASP A 335 14.32 -13.45 -13.51
C ASP A 335 14.86 -13.42 -14.97
N ALA A 336 13.98 -13.34 -15.97
CA ALA A 336 14.34 -13.26 -17.39
C ALA A 336 14.34 -11.83 -17.98
N LEU A 337 14.11 -10.79 -17.17
CA LEU A 337 13.99 -9.41 -17.66
C LEU A 337 15.28 -8.62 -17.42
N ASP A 338 15.81 -8.04 -18.50
CA ASP A 338 16.85 -7.01 -18.41
C ASP A 338 16.30 -5.68 -17.86
N PHE A 339 17.18 -4.75 -17.56
CA PHE A 339 16.83 -3.45 -17.00
C PHE A 339 15.87 -2.65 -17.87
N ALA A 340 16.05 -2.67 -19.20
CA ALA A 340 15.19 -1.94 -20.14
C ALA A 340 13.76 -2.51 -20.12
N LYS A 341 13.62 -3.83 -20.11
CA LYS A 341 12.31 -4.51 -19.96
C LYS A 341 11.68 -4.25 -18.61
N LEU A 342 12.47 -4.22 -17.51
CA LEU A 342 11.97 -3.87 -16.19
C LEU A 342 11.44 -2.43 -16.15
N ARG A 343 12.17 -1.48 -16.74
CA ARG A 343 11.73 -0.09 -16.87
C ARG A 343 10.45 0.02 -17.69
N SER A 344 10.43 -0.59 -18.87
CA SER A 344 9.23 -0.62 -19.73
C SER A 344 8.02 -1.21 -19.00
N ARG A 345 8.22 -2.30 -18.23
CA ARG A 345 7.15 -2.90 -17.42
C ARG A 345 6.70 -2.01 -16.28
N TRP A 346 7.60 -1.31 -15.60
CA TRP A 346 7.21 -0.33 -14.59
C TRP A 346 6.39 0.80 -15.22
N GLU A 347 6.80 1.32 -16.38
CA GLU A 347 6.06 2.37 -17.10
C GLU A 347 4.67 1.87 -17.54
N GLU A 348 4.57 0.65 -18.08
CA GLU A 348 3.28 0.06 -18.43
C GLU A 348 2.37 -0.06 -17.20
N ARG A 349 2.94 -0.53 -16.08
CA ARG A 349 2.20 -0.69 -14.83
C ARG A 349 1.81 0.64 -14.25
N SER A 350 2.72 1.60 -14.10
CA SER A 350 2.43 2.94 -13.57
C SER A 350 1.37 3.64 -14.39
N ARG A 351 1.30 3.40 -15.70
CA ARG A 351 0.27 4.00 -16.56
C ARG A 351 -1.07 3.25 -16.61
N GLY A 352 -1.17 2.05 -16.04
CA GLY A 352 -2.47 1.38 -15.83
C GLY A 352 -2.81 0.21 -16.76
N TYR A 353 -1.81 -0.54 -17.24
CA TYR A 353 -1.96 -1.69 -18.14
C TYR A 353 -2.65 -1.33 -19.47
N GLY A 354 -1.84 -1.05 -20.49
CA GLY A 354 -2.30 -0.57 -21.78
C GLY A 354 -1.45 -1.01 -22.96
N GLY A 355 -0.81 -2.17 -22.92
CA GLY A 355 -0.06 -2.70 -24.08
C GLY A 355 1.06 -1.78 -24.58
N THR A 356 1.57 -2.09 -25.77
CA THR A 356 2.83 -1.55 -26.35
C THR A 356 2.84 -0.04 -26.65
N GLU A 357 1.76 0.70 -26.35
CA GLU A 357 1.67 2.13 -26.61
C GLU A 357 1.33 2.92 -25.35
N ALA A 358 2.25 2.87 -24.38
CA ALA A 358 2.17 3.57 -23.12
C ALA A 358 1.95 5.10 -23.26
N PHE A 359 2.24 5.69 -24.43
CA PHE A 359 2.00 7.11 -24.73
C PHE A 359 0.52 7.42 -25.00
N HIS A 360 -0.23 6.50 -25.61
CA HIS A 360 -1.64 6.72 -25.96
C HIS A 360 -2.61 6.43 -24.81
N PHE A 361 -2.18 5.73 -23.76
CA PHE A 361 -3.08 5.35 -22.68
C PHE A 361 -3.66 6.57 -21.92
N HIS A 362 -2.84 7.56 -21.55
CA HIS A 362 -3.32 8.75 -20.83
C HIS A 362 -4.09 9.71 -21.73
N LEU A 363 -3.81 9.74 -23.03
CA LEU A 363 -4.60 10.49 -24.01
C LEU A 363 -6.04 9.93 -24.11
N ARG A 364 -6.20 8.62 -23.94
CA ARG A 364 -7.51 7.95 -23.96
C ARG A 364 -8.16 7.82 -22.58
N ASN A 365 -7.39 7.99 -21.50
CA ASN A 365 -7.84 7.87 -20.12
C ASN A 365 -7.28 9.02 -19.30
N PRO A 366 -8.03 10.13 -19.14
CA PRO A 366 -7.55 11.27 -18.39
C PRO A 366 -7.24 10.85 -16.96
N LEU A 367 -6.10 11.33 -16.45
CA LEU A 367 -5.76 11.21 -15.05
C LEU A 367 -6.70 12.09 -14.22
N VAL A 368 -7.19 11.55 -13.12
CA VAL A 368 -8.06 12.26 -12.19
C VAL A 368 -7.22 12.63 -10.97
N ARG A 369 -7.12 13.93 -10.68
CA ARG A 369 -6.55 14.42 -9.43
C ARG A 369 -7.44 13.95 -8.27
N ASP A 370 -6.84 13.25 -7.31
CA ASP A 370 -7.52 12.62 -6.18
C ASP A 370 -6.60 12.71 -4.97
N GLU A 371 -7.04 13.45 -3.95
CA GLU A 371 -6.23 13.85 -2.79
C GLU A 371 -6.88 13.45 -1.48
N ASP A 372 -7.94 12.65 -1.60
CA ASP A 372 -8.86 12.30 -0.54
C ASP A 372 -8.19 11.53 0.60
N ILE A 373 -7.09 10.84 0.30
CA ILE A 373 -6.29 10.13 1.31
C ILE A 373 -5.34 11.07 2.06
N THR A 374 -4.91 12.18 1.47
CA THR A 374 -3.72 12.93 1.96
C THR A 374 -3.85 13.52 3.36
N SER A 375 -5.08 13.71 3.86
CA SER A 375 -5.35 14.34 5.15
C SER A 375 -4.98 13.48 6.36
N TRP A 376 -4.66 12.18 6.17
CA TRP A 376 -4.32 11.29 7.28
C TRP A 376 -3.00 11.67 7.96
N ILE A 377 -2.01 12.20 7.22
CA ILE A 377 -0.68 12.52 7.77
C ILE A 377 -0.72 13.65 8.80
N PRO A 378 -1.24 14.86 8.49
CA PRO A 378 -1.32 15.92 9.51
C PRO A 378 -2.17 15.47 10.71
N ALA A 379 -3.25 14.72 10.47
CA ALA A 379 -4.08 14.17 11.52
C ALA A 379 -3.34 13.15 12.39
N PHE A 380 -2.50 12.30 11.78
CA PHE A 380 -1.67 11.33 12.48
C PHE A 380 -0.63 12.01 13.38
N PHE A 381 -0.01 13.10 12.91
CA PHE A 381 0.90 13.93 13.71
C PHE A 381 0.18 14.60 14.88
N ALA A 382 -0.96 15.24 14.61
CA ALA A 382 -1.78 15.87 15.63
C ALA A 382 -2.25 14.87 16.70
N TRP A 383 -2.54 13.63 16.28
CA TRP A 383 -2.95 12.56 17.17
C TRP A 383 -1.77 11.98 17.96
N GLN A 384 -0.71 11.48 17.32
CA GLN A 384 0.40 10.81 18.01
C GLN A 384 1.35 11.74 18.77
N SER A 385 1.32 13.06 18.51
CA SER A 385 2.42 14.02 18.71
C SER A 385 3.52 13.91 17.65
N ASP A 386 4.23 15.02 17.43
CA ASP A 386 5.29 15.12 16.42
C ASP A 386 6.43 14.11 16.63
N ASP A 387 6.90 13.95 17.87
CA ASP A 387 8.06 13.08 18.17
C ASP A 387 7.73 11.61 17.89
N VAL A 388 6.56 11.15 18.35
CA VAL A 388 6.08 9.78 18.13
C VAL A 388 5.83 9.54 16.64
N ALA A 389 5.13 10.46 15.97
CA ALA A 389 4.82 10.34 14.54
C ALA A 389 6.10 10.29 13.69
N ARG A 390 7.09 11.15 13.95
CA ARG A 390 8.40 11.14 13.26
C ARG A 390 9.12 9.82 13.45
N MET A 391 9.12 9.27 14.67
CA MET A 391 9.77 8.00 14.97
C MET A 391 9.10 6.82 14.24
N LEU A 392 7.76 6.78 14.25
CA LEU A 392 6.97 5.73 13.57
C LEU A 392 7.10 5.81 12.05
N LEU A 393 7.29 7.01 11.49
CA LEU A 393 7.36 7.25 10.04
C LEU A 393 8.77 7.41 9.48
N ARG A 394 9.84 7.31 10.29
CA ARG A 394 11.21 7.70 9.89
C ARG A 394 11.75 6.99 8.65
N ASP A 395 11.30 5.76 8.39
CA ASP A 395 11.79 4.92 7.28
C ASP A 395 10.92 5.01 6.02
N THR A 396 9.85 5.82 6.07
CA THR A 396 8.96 6.06 4.94
C THR A 396 9.77 6.58 3.78
N GLY A 397 9.67 5.91 2.63
CA GLY A 397 10.36 6.29 1.41
C GLY A 397 11.89 6.38 1.50
N ALA A 398 12.53 5.78 2.52
CA ALA A 398 13.99 5.94 2.76
C ALA A 398 14.86 5.64 1.52
N ARG A 399 14.41 4.76 0.62
CA ARG A 399 15.14 4.45 -0.63
C ARG A 399 15.03 5.53 -1.70
N ALA A 400 13.99 6.36 -1.67
CA ALA A 400 13.91 7.54 -2.53
C ALA A 400 14.96 8.61 -2.17
N ARG A 401 15.61 8.53 -0.99
CA ARG A 401 16.72 9.43 -0.61
C ARG A 401 18.00 9.15 -1.39
N ASN A 402 18.27 7.89 -1.67
CA ASN A 402 19.55 7.45 -2.23
C ASN A 402 19.60 7.51 -3.76
N SER A 403 18.49 7.88 -4.41
CA SER A 403 18.38 7.98 -5.87
C SER A 403 18.76 9.35 -6.44
N ASN A 404 19.15 10.31 -5.58
CA ASN A 404 19.67 11.62 -5.99
C ASN A 404 21.21 11.64 -6.09
N VAL A 405 21.85 10.47 -6.25
CA VAL A 405 23.30 10.30 -6.43
C VAL A 405 23.59 9.85 -7.85
#